data_AF-A0AA44S5G5-F1
#
_entry.id   AF-A0AA44S5G5-F1
#
_cell.length_a   1.000
_cell.length_b   1.000
_cell.length_c   1.000
_cell.angle_alpha   90.00
_cell.angle_beta   90.00
_cell.angle_gamma   90.00
#
_symmetry.space_group_name_H-M   'P 1'
#
loop_
_entity.id
_entity.type
_entity.pdbx_description
1 polymer ?
#
loop_
_entity_poly.entity_id
_entity_poly.type
_entity_poly.pdbx_seq_one_letter_code
_entity_poly.pdbx_strand_id
1 'polypeptide(L)'
;GNIGLFNSGTGNVGFFNSGTGNFGIGNSGRFNTGIGNSGTASTGLFNAGSFSTGIANTGDYNTGSFNAGDTNTGGFNPGGINTGWFNTGHANTGLANAGTFGT
;
A
#
# COMPACT_ATOMS: atom_id res chain seq x y z
N GLY A 1 -8.31 -8.72 22.69
CA GLY A 1 -9.51 -7.88 22.42
C GLY A 1 -9.13 -6.72 21.53
N ASN A 2 -10.11 -5.97 21.01
CA ASN A 2 -9.88 -4.75 20.25
C ASN A 2 -9.85 -3.54 21.20
N ILE A 3 -9.09 -2.50 20.87
CA ILE A 3 -9.02 -1.23 21.61
C ILE A 3 -9.59 -0.12 20.72
N GLY A 4 -10.58 0.63 21.21
CA GLY A 4 -11.29 1.66 20.45
C GLY A 4 -12.65 1.18 19.90
N LEU A 5 -13.28 1.98 19.04
CA LEU A 5 -14.70 1.79 18.67
C LEU A 5 -14.87 1.13 17.30
N PHE A 6 -15.94 0.35 17.15
CA PHE A 6 -16.39 -0.22 15.88
C PHE A 6 -15.35 -1.10 15.17
N ASN A 7 -14.46 -1.74 15.92
CA ASN A 7 -13.50 -2.69 15.37
C ASN A 7 -14.10 -4.11 15.29
N SER A 8 -13.92 -4.78 14.16
CA SER A 8 -14.32 -6.17 13.92
C SER A 8 -13.11 -7.09 13.82
N GLY A 9 -13.16 -8.27 14.45
CA GLY A 9 -12.05 -9.23 14.49
C GLY A 9 -11.19 -9.10 15.77
N THR A 10 -9.86 -9.22 15.66
CA THR A 10 -8.97 -9.48 16.80
C THR A 10 -7.77 -8.54 16.87
N GLY A 11 -7.54 -7.92 18.02
CA GLY A 11 -6.31 -7.18 18.30
C GLY A 11 -6.17 -5.87 17.52
N ASN A 12 -7.28 -5.32 17.01
CA ASN A 12 -7.26 -4.04 16.33
C ASN A 12 -7.25 -2.88 17.33
N VAL A 13 -6.57 -1.78 17.00
CA VAL A 13 -6.46 -0.57 17.82
C VAL A 13 -6.88 0.65 16.98
N GLY A 14 -7.88 1.41 17.46
CA GLY A 14 -8.39 2.61 16.80
C GLY A 14 -9.86 2.49 16.43
N PHE A 15 -10.23 2.88 15.21
CA PHE A 15 -11.64 2.99 14.80
C PHE A 15 -11.94 2.25 13.50
N PHE A 16 -13.09 1.58 13.43
CA PHE A 16 -13.60 0.98 12.19
C PHE A 16 -12.66 -0.01 11.49
N ASN A 17 -11.71 -0.62 12.21
CA ASN A 17 -10.82 -1.61 11.60
C ASN A 17 -11.50 -2.98 11.54
N SER A 18 -11.23 -3.73 10.47
CA SER A 18 -11.75 -5.07 10.25
C SER A 18 -10.60 -6.06 10.03
N GLY A 19 -10.61 -7.18 10.75
CA GLY A 19 -9.61 -8.24 10.61
C GLY A 19 -8.71 -8.36 11.83
N THR A 20 -7.38 -8.43 11.66
CA THR A 20 -6.45 -8.75 12.75
C THR A 20 -5.30 -7.76 12.89
N GLY A 21 -5.07 -7.25 14.10
CA GLY A 21 -3.84 -6.52 14.41
C GLY A 21 -3.67 -5.19 13.70
N ASN A 22 -4.75 -4.58 13.21
CA ASN A 22 -4.66 -3.29 12.52
C ASN A 22 -4.59 -2.14 13.52
N PHE A 23 -3.77 -1.12 13.24
CA PHE A 23 -3.62 0.08 14.06
C PHE A 23 -4.02 1.33 13.26
N GLY A 24 -5.05 2.04 13.70
CA GLY A 24 -5.49 3.31 13.09
C GLY A 24 -6.98 3.30 12.73
N ILE A 25 -7.33 3.78 11.53
CA ILE A 25 -8.74 4.06 11.17
C ILE A 25 -9.11 3.35 9.87
N GLY A 26 -10.19 2.56 9.89
CA GLY A 26 -10.81 2.02 8.68
C GLY A 26 -9.92 1.05 7.90
N ASN A 27 -8.96 0.39 8.55
CA ASN A 27 -8.12 -0.59 7.88
C ASN A 27 -8.83 -1.96 7.80
N SER A 28 -8.69 -2.66 6.68
CA SER A 28 -9.22 -4.01 6.46
C SER A 28 -8.11 -5.02 6.20
N GLY A 29 -8.23 -6.21 6.78
CA GLY A 29 -7.24 -7.29 6.62
C GLY A 29 -6.34 -7.42 7.85
N ARG A 30 -5.02 -7.46 7.66
CA ARG A 30 -4.08 -7.86 8.73
C ARG A 30 -2.91 -6.90 8.89
N PHE A 31 -2.60 -6.54 10.13
CA PHE A 31 -1.38 -5.81 10.50
C PHE A 31 -1.15 -4.49 9.77
N ASN A 32 -2.23 -3.85 9.31
CA ASN A 32 -2.12 -2.57 8.63
C ASN A 32 -2.04 -1.42 9.65
N THR A 33 -1.22 -0.41 9.36
CA THR A 33 -1.02 0.76 10.22
C THR A 33 -1.36 2.04 9.47
N GLY A 34 -2.24 2.88 10.00
CA GLY A 34 -2.63 4.16 9.40
C GLY A 34 -4.12 4.21 9.05
N ILE A 35 -4.47 4.72 7.87
CA ILE A 35 -5.87 5.02 7.52
C ILE A 35 -6.26 4.36 6.20
N GLY A 36 -7.35 3.61 6.21
CA GLY A 36 -7.98 3.11 4.97
C GLY A 36 -7.13 2.12 4.19
N ASN A 37 -6.20 1.42 4.83
CA ASN A 37 -5.40 0.40 4.15
C ASN A 37 -6.19 -0.92 4.09
N SER A 38 -6.14 -1.60 2.94
CA SER A 38 -6.76 -2.90 2.71
C SER A 38 -5.69 -3.90 2.29
N GLY A 39 -5.65 -5.07 2.93
CA GLY A 39 -4.66 -6.13 2.63
C GLY A 39 -3.86 -6.52 3.86
N THR A 40 -2.55 -6.72 3.70
CA THR A 40 -1.68 -7.20 4.78
C THR A 40 -0.44 -6.33 4.97
N ALA A 41 -0.13 -5.94 6.21
CA ALA A 41 1.12 -5.30 6.60
C ALA A 41 1.45 -4.00 5.83
N SER A 42 0.42 -3.23 5.46
CA SER A 42 0.58 -1.94 4.78
C SER A 42 0.56 -0.79 5.78
N THR A 43 1.43 0.20 5.57
CA THR A 43 1.58 1.37 6.45
C THR A 43 1.34 2.68 5.70
N GLY A 44 0.45 3.54 6.20
CA GLY A 44 0.18 4.86 5.64
C GLY A 44 -1.29 5.07 5.33
N LEU A 45 -1.59 5.63 4.15
CA LEU A 45 -2.94 6.08 3.80
C LEU A 45 -3.42 5.41 2.52
N PHE A 46 -4.60 4.79 2.56
CA PHE A 46 -5.33 4.29 1.39
C PHE A 46 -4.53 3.31 0.51
N ASN A 47 -3.66 2.49 1.11
CA ASN A 47 -2.97 1.44 0.36
C ASN A 47 -3.90 0.24 0.16
N ALA A 48 -4.09 -0.20 -1.09
CA ALA A 48 -4.89 -1.35 -1.47
C ALA A 48 -3.96 -2.47 -1.95
N GLY A 49 -3.58 -3.36 -1.05
CA GLY A 49 -2.62 -4.43 -1.27
C GLY A 49 -1.79 -4.70 -0.01
N SER A 50 -0.73 -5.47 -0.17
CA SER A 50 0.09 -5.97 0.91
C SER A 50 1.49 -5.34 0.91
N PHE A 51 2.08 -5.21 2.09
CA PHE A 51 3.45 -4.74 2.28
C PHE A 51 3.76 -3.38 1.62
N SER A 52 2.75 -2.52 1.52
CA SER A 52 2.90 -1.20 0.90
C SER A 52 3.04 -0.11 1.94
N THR A 53 3.99 0.82 1.74
CA THR A 53 4.23 1.95 2.63
C THR A 53 4.04 3.27 1.89
N GLY A 54 3.20 4.15 2.43
CA GLY A 54 2.98 5.50 1.92
C GLY A 54 1.51 5.77 1.57
N ILE A 55 1.22 6.37 0.43
CA ILE A 55 -0.10 6.93 0.11
C ILE A 55 -0.65 6.37 -1.18
N ALA A 56 -1.89 5.85 -1.15
CA ALA A 56 -2.65 5.46 -2.33
C ALA A 56 -1.90 4.50 -3.26
N ASN A 57 -1.16 3.54 -2.72
CA ASN A 57 -0.55 2.48 -3.53
C ASN A 57 -1.55 1.34 -3.74
N THR A 58 -1.67 0.86 -4.97
CA THR A 58 -2.50 -0.30 -5.34
C THR A 58 -1.60 -1.43 -5.80
N GLY A 59 -1.77 -2.64 -5.27
CA GLY A 59 -0.86 -3.78 -5.44
C GLY A 59 0.10 -3.95 -4.27
N ASP A 60 1.04 -4.87 -4.41
CA ASP A 60 1.90 -5.34 -3.34
C ASP A 60 3.32 -4.74 -3.38
N TYR A 61 3.96 -4.60 -2.22
CA TYR A 61 5.37 -4.17 -2.09
C TYR A 61 5.69 -2.78 -2.66
N ASN A 62 4.77 -1.83 -2.56
CA ASN A 62 5.00 -0.48 -3.04
C ASN A 62 5.47 0.46 -1.93
N THR A 63 6.48 1.28 -2.20
CA THR A 63 6.94 2.32 -1.28
C THR A 63 6.83 3.70 -1.92
N GLY A 64 6.12 4.63 -1.28
CA GLY A 64 5.91 5.99 -1.74
C GLY A 64 4.44 6.27 -2.06
N SER A 65 4.14 6.92 -3.19
CA SER A 65 2.78 7.45 -3.43
C SER A 65 2.22 7.14 -4.82
N PHE A 66 0.95 6.76 -4.90
CA PHE A 66 0.24 6.56 -6.17
C PHE A 66 0.89 5.54 -7.12
N ASN A 67 1.52 4.50 -6.57
CA ASN A 67 2.02 3.40 -7.40
C ASN A 67 0.91 2.39 -7.65
N ALA A 68 0.76 1.91 -8.88
CA ALA A 68 -0.26 0.95 -9.26
C ALA A 68 0.39 -0.29 -9.88
N GLY A 69 0.20 -1.45 -9.27
CA GLY A 69 0.92 -2.70 -9.57
C GLY A 69 1.91 -3.03 -8.45
N ASP A 70 2.96 -3.80 -8.73
CA ASP A 70 3.75 -4.43 -7.67
C ASP A 70 5.22 -4.01 -7.64
N THR A 71 5.81 -3.91 -6.44
CA THR A 71 7.26 -3.70 -6.24
C THR A 71 7.75 -2.35 -6.78
N ASN A 72 6.96 -1.27 -6.66
CA ASN A 72 7.38 0.05 -7.10
C ASN A 72 7.88 0.92 -5.93
N THR A 73 8.92 1.72 -6.17
CA THR A 73 9.46 2.70 -5.21
C THR A 73 9.43 4.11 -5.80
N GLY A 74 8.91 5.08 -5.06
CA GLY A 74 8.79 6.48 -5.48
C GLY A 74 7.33 6.85 -5.73
N GLY A 75 6.99 7.48 -6.85
CA GLY A 75 5.59 7.87 -7.05
C GLY A 75 5.08 7.87 -8.48
N PHE A 76 3.77 7.65 -8.61
CA PHE A 76 3.08 7.59 -9.90
C PHE A 76 3.72 6.55 -10.84
N ASN A 77 4.02 5.35 -10.34
CA ASN A 77 4.55 4.28 -11.18
C ASN A 77 3.50 3.19 -11.43
N PRO A 78 2.81 3.20 -12.59
CA PRO A 78 2.01 2.07 -13.07
C PRO A 78 2.86 0.91 -13.60
N GLY A 79 2.52 -0.31 -13.21
CA GLY A 79 3.21 -1.54 -13.59
C GLY A 79 4.05 -2.10 -12.43
N GLY A 80 5.25 -2.62 -12.70
CA GLY A 80 6.02 -3.29 -11.66
C GLY A 80 7.53 -3.11 -11.69
N ILE A 81 8.16 -3.26 -10.53
CA ILE A 81 9.62 -3.14 -10.37
C ILE A 81 10.14 -1.77 -10.83
N ASN A 82 9.35 -0.70 -10.68
CA ASN A 82 9.79 0.64 -11.08
C ASN A 82 10.37 1.41 -9.88
N THR A 83 11.45 2.15 -10.08
CA THR A 83 12.05 3.04 -9.09
C THR A 83 12.14 4.47 -9.61
N GLY A 84 11.57 5.43 -8.88
CA GLY A 84 11.57 6.85 -9.25
C GLY A 84 10.15 7.37 -9.46
N TRP A 85 9.95 8.23 -10.45
CA TRP A 85 8.68 8.93 -10.63
C TRP A 85 8.14 8.81 -12.04
N PHE A 86 6.82 8.64 -12.17
CA PHE A 86 6.12 8.63 -13.46
C PHE A 86 6.56 7.51 -14.41
N ASN A 87 7.04 6.38 -13.88
CA ASN A 87 7.45 5.26 -14.72
C ASN A 87 6.27 4.35 -15.02
N THR A 88 6.01 4.11 -16.31
CA THR A 88 4.97 3.19 -16.77
C THR A 88 5.60 1.93 -17.37
N GLY A 89 5.08 0.76 -17.00
CA GLY A 89 5.57 -0.53 -17.48
C GLY A 89 6.40 -1.25 -16.43
N HIS A 90 7.50 -1.87 -16.82
CA HIS A 90 8.20 -2.83 -15.96
C HIS A 90 9.71 -2.60 -15.91
N ALA A 91 10.29 -2.69 -14.70
CA ALA A 91 11.73 -2.59 -14.44
C ALA A 91 12.39 -1.25 -14.83
N ASN A 92 11.67 -0.13 -14.73
CA ASN A 92 12.24 1.17 -15.05
C ASN A 92 12.88 1.84 -13.83
N THR A 93 13.95 2.62 -14.05
CA THR A 93 14.53 3.47 -13.01
C THR A 93 14.72 4.89 -13.52
N GLY A 94 14.25 5.89 -12.78
CA GLY A 94 14.41 7.30 -13.11
C GLY A 94 13.08 8.06 -13.18
N LEU A 95 13.00 9.02 -14.09
CA LEU A 95 11.86 9.93 -14.25
C LEU A 95 11.19 9.72 -15.61
N ALA A 96 9.88 9.50 -15.61
CA ALA A 96 9.04 9.49 -16.81
C ALA A 96 9.47 8.46 -17.87
N ASN A 97 9.94 7.27 -17.44
CA ASN A 97 10.18 6.18 -18.38
C ASN A 97 8.87 5.49 -18.77
N ALA A 98 8.80 5.04 -20.02
CA ALA A 98 7.67 4.25 -20.51
C ALA A 98 8.19 3.00 -21.21
N GLY A 99 7.61 1.85 -20.88
CA GLY A 99 7.94 0.56 -21.48
C GLY A 99 8.51 -0.44 -20.48
N THR A 100 9.04 -1.54 -21.01
CA THR A 100 9.70 -2.59 -20.23
C THR A 100 11.19 -2.52 -20.51
N PHE A 101 12.03 -2.44 -19.47
CA PHE A 101 13.47 -2.55 -19.65
C PHE A 101 13.80 -3.95 -20.22
N GLY A 102 14.15 -4.02 -21.50
CA GLY A 102 14.40 -5.28 -22.22
C GLY A 102 13.65 -5.49 -23.54
N THR A 103 12.98 -4.46 -24.09
CA THR A 103 12.43 -4.47 -25.47
C THR A 103 13.01 -3.36 -26.31
#